data_AF-A0A3D5HME3-F1
#
_entry.id   AF-A0A3D5HME3-F1
#
_cell.length_a   1.000
_cell.length_b   1.000
_cell.length_c   1.000
_cell.angle_alpha   90.00
_cell.angle_beta   90.00
_cell.angle_gamma   90.00
#
_symmetry.space_group_name_H-M   'P 1'
#
loop_
_entity.id
_entity.type
_entity.pdbx_description
1 polymer ?
#
loop_
_entity_poly.entity_id
_entity_poly.type
_entity_poly.pdbx_seq_one_letter_code
_entity_poly.pdbx_strand_id
1 'polypeptide(L)'
;NWEDGYNSGALRKAVDAGLVDMNDLVQIWKSKPIPEGPVVLRKTLPASVKVKMATLLASLPSIDPDCAYGVLQGEAKGFMPIGHDAYEVIIEARKLKAK
;
A
#
# COMPACT_ATOMS: atom_id res chain seq x y z
N ASN A 1 9.50 12.81 10.88
CA ASN A 1 9.32 14.26 10.62
C ASN A 1 9.54 14.54 9.14
N TRP A 2 9.19 15.72 8.61
CA TRP A 2 9.46 16.06 7.18
C TRP A 2 10.94 15.91 6.83
N GLU A 3 11.81 16.24 7.78
CA GLU A 3 13.26 16.08 7.73
C GLU A 3 13.70 14.62 7.46
N ASP A 4 12.85 13.65 7.85
CA ASP A 4 13.07 12.22 7.56
C ASP A 4 12.38 11.77 6.25
N GLY A 5 11.70 12.66 5.55
CA GLY A 5 10.98 12.35 4.31
C GLY A 5 9.85 11.33 4.48
N TYR A 6 9.72 10.44 3.49
CA TYR A 6 8.71 9.38 3.48
C TYR A 6 9.28 8.07 4.03
N ASN A 7 8.43 7.20 4.56
CA ASN A 7 8.86 5.96 5.20
C ASN A 7 9.24 4.83 4.23
N SER A 8 8.99 5.00 2.92
CA SER A 8 9.23 3.95 1.92
C SER A 8 9.43 4.55 0.52
N GLY A 9 9.84 3.69 -0.43
CA GLY A 9 9.98 4.03 -1.85
C GLY A 9 11.34 4.62 -2.23
N ALA A 10 11.45 5.05 -3.49
CA ALA A 10 12.71 5.51 -4.09
C ALA A 10 13.26 6.76 -3.40
N LEU A 11 12.39 7.70 -2.99
CA LEU A 11 12.81 8.92 -2.29
C LEU A 11 13.43 8.59 -0.93
N ARG A 12 12.83 7.68 -0.14
CA ARG A 12 13.42 7.23 1.13
C ARG A 12 14.80 6.60 0.90
N LYS A 13 14.92 5.71 -0.09
CA LYS A 13 16.21 5.07 -0.45
C LYS A 13 17.28 6.08 -0.85
N ALA A 14 16.91 7.17 -1.53
CA ALA A 14 17.85 8.22 -1.92
C ALA A 14 18.33 9.03 -0.70
N VAL A 15 17.45 9.32 0.26
CA VAL A 15 17.80 9.95 1.55
C VAL A 15 18.71 9.05 2.37
N ASP A 16 18.40 7.74 2.47
CA ASP A 16 19.25 6.76 3.17
C ASP A 16 20.66 6.68 2.58
N ALA A 17 20.77 6.79 1.26
CA ALA A 17 22.05 6.77 0.55
C ALA A 17 22.81 8.11 0.61
N GLY A 18 22.27 9.13 1.28
CA GLY A 18 22.85 10.48 1.34
C GLY A 18 22.83 11.24 0.02
N LEU A 19 22.02 10.79 -0.95
CA LEU A 19 21.90 11.43 -2.27
C LEU A 19 20.95 12.63 -2.26
N VAL A 20 20.06 12.70 -1.27
CA VAL A 20 19.04 13.75 -1.13
C VAL A 20 18.98 14.18 0.33
N ASP A 21 19.10 15.49 0.59
CA ASP A 21 18.76 16.09 1.88
C ASP A 21 17.33 16.66 1.81
N MET A 22 16.46 16.21 2.71
CA MET A 22 15.06 16.66 2.74
C MET A 22 14.92 18.12 3.18
N ASN A 23 15.92 18.69 3.86
CA ASN A 23 15.93 20.10 4.27
C ASN A 23 16.08 21.06 3.08
N ASP A 24 16.63 20.58 1.96
CA ASP A 24 16.77 21.35 0.72
C ASP A 24 15.47 21.35 -0.11
N LEU A 25 14.45 20.60 0.31
CA LEU A 25 13.22 20.39 -0.45
C LEU A 25 12.00 21.00 0.24
N VAL A 26 11.03 21.43 -0.58
CA VAL A 26 9.72 21.92 -0.13
C VAL A 26 8.62 21.13 -0.82
N GLN A 27 7.63 20.66 -0.07
CA GLN A 27 6.46 19.99 -0.64
C GLN A 27 5.47 21.00 -1.22
N ILE A 28 5.39 21.06 -2.54
CA ILE A 28 4.50 21.99 -3.26
C ILE A 28 3.10 21.39 -3.45
N TRP A 29 3.00 20.07 -3.55
CA TRP A 29 1.74 19.35 -3.74
C TRP A 29 1.84 17.94 -3.17
N LYS A 30 0.71 17.43 -2.67
CA LYS A 30 0.55 16.05 -2.21
C LYS A 30 -0.82 15.54 -2.62
N SER A 31 -0.88 14.36 -3.23
CA SER A 31 -2.14 13.71 -3.55
C SER A 31 -2.89 13.29 -2.28
N LYS A 32 -4.17 12.97 -2.43
CA LYS A 32 -4.84 12.11 -1.44
C LYS A 32 -4.08 10.77 -1.33
N PRO A 33 -4.20 10.04 -0.20
CA PRO A 33 -3.61 8.71 -0.07
C PRO A 33 -3.97 7.83 -1.27
N ILE A 34 -2.95 7.30 -1.94
CA ILE A 34 -3.13 6.35 -3.04
C ILE A 34 -3.03 4.96 -2.40
N PRO A 35 -4.13 4.19 -2.34
CA PRO A 35 -4.07 2.86 -1.76
C PRO A 35 -3.17 1.96 -2.61
N GLU A 36 -2.44 1.08 -1.93
CA GLU A 36 -1.70 -0.01 -2.56
C GLU A 36 -2.65 -0.95 -3.31
N GLY A 37 -2.08 -1.78 -4.20
CA GLY A 37 -2.82 -2.75 -4.98
C GLY A 37 -3.67 -3.68 -4.10
N PRO A 38 -4.97 -3.86 -4.37
CA PRO A 38 -5.82 -4.71 -3.55
C PRO A 38 -5.57 -6.19 -3.81
N VAL A 39 -5.70 -7.02 -2.77
CA VAL A 39 -5.93 -8.44 -2.95
C VAL A 39 -7.42 -8.65 -3.26
N VAL A 40 -7.71 -9.21 -4.44
CA VAL A 40 -9.08 -9.41 -4.92
C VAL A 40 -9.49 -10.87 -4.91
N LEU A 41 -10.75 -11.12 -4.51
CA LEU A 41 -11.35 -12.44 -4.52
C LEU A 41 -12.52 -12.51 -5.51
N ARG A 42 -12.67 -13.66 -6.15
CA ARG A 42 -13.78 -13.89 -7.10
C ARG A 42 -15.12 -13.81 -6.37
N LYS A 43 -16.08 -13.08 -6.95
CA LYS A 43 -17.40 -12.83 -6.35
C LYS A 43 -18.18 -14.12 -6.04
N THR A 44 -18.04 -15.15 -6.86
CA THR A 44 -18.77 -16.43 -6.72
C THR A 44 -18.21 -17.36 -5.64
N LEU A 45 -17.09 -17.02 -5.00
CA LEU A 45 -16.55 -17.85 -3.92
C LEU A 45 -17.52 -17.90 -2.74
N PRO A 46 -17.61 -19.06 -2.04
CA PRO A 46 -18.38 -19.17 -0.81
C PRO A 46 -17.94 -18.15 0.23
N ALA A 47 -18.88 -17.69 1.06
CA ALA A 47 -18.61 -16.70 2.10
C ALA A 47 -17.50 -17.16 3.07
N SER A 48 -17.50 -18.45 3.43
CA SER A 48 -16.48 -19.05 4.31
C SER A 48 -15.06 -18.93 3.74
N VAL A 49 -14.89 -19.07 2.41
CA VAL A 49 -13.58 -18.92 1.75
C VAL A 49 -13.12 -17.47 1.81
N LYS A 50 -14.02 -16.52 1.56
CA LYS A 50 -13.69 -15.09 1.62
C LYS A 50 -13.27 -14.66 3.01
N VAL A 51 -14.01 -15.11 4.03
CA VAL A 51 -13.67 -14.86 5.44
C VAL A 51 -12.30 -15.47 5.78
N LYS A 52 -12.09 -16.75 5.43
CA LYS A 52 -10.81 -17.43 5.70
C LYS A 52 -9.61 -16.70 5.09
N MET A 53 -9.75 -16.24 3.85
CA MET A 53 -8.66 -15.50 3.19
C MET A 53 -8.43 -14.12 3.82
N ALA A 54 -9.50 -13.38 4.13
CA ALA A 54 -9.37 -12.07 4.77
C ALA A 54 -8.71 -12.20 6.15
N THR A 55 -9.11 -13.21 6.95
CA THR A 55 -8.49 -13.50 8.24
C THR A 55 -7.02 -13.86 8.09
N LEU A 56 -6.68 -14.76 7.15
CA LEU A 56 -5.29 -15.16 6.90
C LEU A 56 -4.40 -13.94 6.62
N LEU A 57 -4.81 -13.06 5.69
CA LEU A 57 -4.03 -11.88 5.32
C LEU A 57 -3.90 -10.87 6.47
N ALA A 58 -4.97 -10.68 7.25
CA ALA A 58 -4.94 -9.78 8.40
C ALA A 58 -4.04 -10.29 9.52
N SER A 59 -4.03 -11.61 9.76
CA SER A 59 -3.26 -12.23 10.85
C SER A 59 -1.83 -12.63 10.47
N LEU A 60 -1.49 -12.67 9.17
CA LEU A 60 -0.21 -13.20 8.67
C LEU A 60 1.01 -12.60 9.39
N PRO A 61 1.13 -11.27 9.58
CA PRO A 61 2.28 -10.69 10.27
C PRO A 61 2.42 -11.15 11.73
N SER A 62 1.33 -11.53 12.39
CA SER A 62 1.35 -11.99 13.78
C SER A 62 1.63 -13.49 13.92
N ILE A 63 1.23 -14.30 12.94
CA ILE A 63 1.38 -15.76 13.00
C ILE A 63 2.68 -16.25 12.34
N ASP A 64 3.17 -15.54 11.31
CA ASP A 64 4.37 -15.88 10.56
C ASP A 64 4.98 -14.61 9.92
N PRO A 65 5.82 -13.88 10.68
CA PRO A 65 6.44 -12.64 10.21
C PRO A 65 7.33 -12.82 8.97
N ASP A 66 8.04 -13.94 8.85
CA ASP A 66 8.94 -14.20 7.72
C ASP A 66 8.15 -14.45 6.43
N CYS A 67 7.06 -15.24 6.52
CA CYS A 67 6.12 -15.39 5.42
C CYS A 67 5.44 -14.07 5.08
N ALA A 68 5.05 -13.29 6.09
CA ALA A 68 4.46 -11.98 5.89
C ALA A 68 5.39 -11.05 5.12
N TYR A 69 6.69 -11.01 5.44
CA TYR A 69 7.67 -10.21 4.71
C TYR A 69 7.72 -10.58 3.22
N GLY A 70 7.69 -11.88 2.90
CA GLY A 70 7.65 -12.36 1.52
C GLY A 70 6.36 -12.00 0.77
N VAL A 71 5.20 -12.16 1.43
CA VAL A 71 3.88 -11.85 0.84
C VAL A 71 3.64 -10.35 0.68
N LEU A 72 4.04 -9.56 1.68
CA LEU A 72 3.87 -8.11 1.73
C LEU A 72 4.99 -7.36 1.02
N GLN A 73 6.04 -8.06 0.58
CA GLN A 73 7.24 -7.51 -0.05
C GLN A 73 7.93 -6.44 0.81
N GLY A 74 7.97 -6.67 2.12
CA GLY A 74 8.58 -5.76 3.10
C GLY A 74 7.84 -5.73 4.43
N GLU A 75 8.28 -4.82 5.29
CA GLU A 75 7.63 -4.58 6.58
C GLU A 75 6.29 -3.86 6.37
N ALA A 76 5.20 -4.54 6.71
CA ALA A 76 3.87 -3.97 6.67
C ALA A 76 3.03 -4.46 7.86
N LYS A 77 2.09 -3.62 8.28
CA LYS A 77 1.18 -3.91 9.41
C LYS A 77 0.10 -4.94 9.09
N GLY A 78 0.12 -5.52 7.88
CA GLY A 78 -0.86 -6.46 7.36
C GLY A 78 -1.91 -5.80 6.47
N PHE A 79 -2.96 -6.57 6.16
CA PHE A 79 -4.06 -6.14 5.31
C PHE A 79 -5.28 -5.74 6.14
N MET A 80 -6.05 -4.78 5.62
CA MET A 80 -7.36 -4.41 6.14
C MET A 80 -8.43 -4.52 5.05
N PRO A 81 -9.70 -4.78 5.40
CA PRO A 81 -10.79 -4.70 4.45
C PRO A 81 -10.83 -3.32 3.79
N ILE A 82 -11.02 -3.30 2.48
CA ILE A 82 -11.07 -2.07 1.68
C ILE A 82 -12.20 -2.16 0.66
N GLY A 83 -12.85 -1.02 0.41
CA GLY A 83 -13.97 -0.87 -0.52
C GLY A 83 -13.54 -0.32 -1.88
N HIS A 84 -14.50 -0.25 -2.80
CA HIS A 84 -14.30 0.32 -4.14
C HIS A 84 -14.03 1.83 -4.11
N ASP A 85 -14.65 2.52 -3.16
CA ASP A 85 -14.54 3.95 -2.90
C ASP A 85 -13.08 4.40 -2.73
N ALA A 86 -12.26 3.59 -2.06
CA ALA A 86 -10.83 3.87 -1.90
C ALA A 86 -10.07 3.97 -3.23
N TYR A 87 -10.55 3.30 -4.28
CA TYR A 87 -9.89 3.19 -5.58
C TYR A 87 -10.49 4.12 -6.65
N GLU A 88 -11.54 4.90 -6.33
CA GLU A 88 -12.23 5.77 -7.30
C GLU A 88 -11.27 6.73 -8.01
N VAL A 89 -10.35 7.36 -7.28
CA VAL A 89 -9.38 8.31 -7.87
C VAL A 89 -8.52 7.64 -8.95
N ILE A 90 -8.07 6.40 -8.70
CA ILE A 90 -7.25 5.65 -9.66
C ILE A 90 -8.09 5.27 -10.88
N ILE A 91 -9.34 4.86 -10.66
CA ILE A 91 -10.28 4.47 -11.71
C ILE A 91 -10.57 5.66 -12.62
N GLU A 92 -10.89 6.82 -12.06
CA GLU A 92 -11.19 8.03 -12.82
C GLU A 92 -9.97 8.53 -13.60
N ALA A 93 -8.78 8.55 -12.99
CA ALA A 93 -7.55 8.88 -13.70
C ALA A 93 -7.32 7.98 -14.93
N ARG A 94 -7.61 6.67 -14.80
CA ARG A 94 -7.45 5.71 -15.89
C ARG A 94 -8.49 5.89 -17.00
N LYS A 95 -9.74 6.25 -16.65
CA LYS A 95 -10.79 6.59 -17.63
C LYS A 95 -10.44 7.84 -18.43
N LEU A 96 -9.85 8.86 -17.79
CA LEU A 96 -9.43 10.09 -18.46
C LEU A 96 -8.30 9.84 -19.47
N LYS A 97 -7.34 8.97 -19.14
CA LYS A 97 -6.26 8.58 -20.05
C LYS A 97 -6.73 7.77 -21.27
N ALA A 98 -7.83 7.02 -21.12
CA ALA A 98 -8.38 6.17 -22.18
C ALA A 98 -9.26 6.93 -23.18
N LYS A 99 -9.46 8.24 -22.97
CA LYS A 99 -10.05 9.16 -23.94
C LYS A 99 -8.96 9.84 -24.74
#